data_AF-A0A1I5DU24-F1
#
_entry.id   AF-A0A1I5DU24-F1
#
_cell.length_a   1.000
_cell.length_b   1.000
_cell.length_c   1.000
_cell.angle_alpha   90.00
_cell.angle_beta   90.00
_cell.angle_gamma   90.00
#
_symmetry.space_group_name_H-M   'P 1'
#
loop_
_entity.id
_entity.type
_entity.pdbx_description
1 polymer ?
#
loop_
_entity_poly.entity_id
_entity_poly.type
_entity_poly.pdbx_seq_one_letter_code
_entity_poly.pdbx_strand_id
1 'polypeptide(L)'
;MAESGRRLDVPRGSTRSLSDFLRLDPDAVGRFAEGIARFLGTGRFLAVQTFIVIVWIGLNVVAVDLRWDPYPFILLNLAFSTQAAYAAPLILLAQNRQADRDRVQAEEDRARAASTRADTEYLARELAALRLAIGELATRDFIRGELTRLVPEEAEEAERRERKRRKAERAERERRESVG
;
A
#
# COMPACT_ATOMS: atom_id res chain seq x y z
N MET A 1 -50.72 -2.97 43.88
CA MET A 1 -49.98 -2.49 42.69
C MET A 1 -49.48 -1.08 42.96
N ALA A 2 -48.30 -0.94 43.57
CA ALA A 2 -47.52 0.28 43.56
C ALA A 2 -46.12 -0.05 44.06
N GLU A 3 -45.11 -0.01 43.21
CA GLU A 3 -43.76 0.34 43.66
C GLU A 3 -42.90 0.83 42.50
N SER A 4 -42.65 2.14 42.52
CA SER A 4 -41.59 2.80 41.77
C SER A 4 -40.25 2.53 42.45
N GLY A 5 -39.43 1.69 41.83
CA GLY A 5 -38.08 1.33 42.31
C GLY A 5 -36.97 1.78 41.38
N ARG A 6 -36.81 3.10 41.25
CA ARG A 6 -35.52 3.83 41.16
C ARG A 6 -34.34 3.10 40.48
N ARG A 7 -34.20 3.28 39.16
CA ARG A 7 -32.89 3.26 38.49
C ARG A 7 -32.10 4.46 39.01
N LEU A 8 -30.99 4.25 39.71
CA LEU A 8 -29.94 5.24 39.96
C LEU A 8 -28.80 4.56 40.72
N ASP A 9 -27.94 3.88 39.97
CA ASP A 9 -26.59 3.57 40.46
C ASP A 9 -25.58 4.05 39.41
N VAL A 10 -25.28 5.34 39.48
CA VAL A 10 -24.12 5.92 38.83
C VAL A 10 -23.25 6.35 40.01
N PRO A 11 -22.07 5.75 40.20
CA PRO A 11 -21.23 6.10 41.33
C PRO A 11 -20.82 7.58 41.21
N ARG A 12 -21.39 8.42 42.09
CA ARG A 12 -20.91 9.76 42.37
C ARG A 12 -19.64 9.63 43.20
N GLY A 13 -18.51 9.55 42.51
CA GLY A 13 -17.17 9.66 43.05
C GLY A 13 -16.38 10.66 42.23
N SER A 14 -16.84 11.91 42.17
CA SER A 14 -16.05 13.02 41.64
C SER A 14 -15.02 13.45 42.68
N THR A 15 -13.99 12.62 42.86
CA THR A 15 -12.68 13.19 43.11
C THR A 15 -12.16 13.54 41.72
N ARG A 16 -11.97 14.83 41.43
CA ARG A 16 -11.16 15.25 40.28
C ARG A 16 -9.77 14.70 40.50
N SER A 17 -9.56 13.47 40.03
CA SER A 17 -8.34 12.72 40.21
C SER A 17 -7.24 13.42 39.42
N LEU A 18 -6.04 13.49 40.02
CA LEU A 18 -4.79 13.89 39.34
C LEU A 18 -4.57 13.14 38.01
N SER A 19 -5.26 12.00 37.80
CA SER A 19 -5.28 11.29 36.53
C SER A 19 -5.88 12.09 35.37
N ASP A 20 -6.82 13.01 35.59
CA ASP A 20 -7.38 13.84 34.52
C ASP A 20 -6.39 14.93 34.06
N PHE A 21 -5.49 15.39 34.93
CA PHE A 21 -4.42 16.33 34.55
C PHE A 21 -3.34 15.64 33.69
N LEU A 22 -3.12 14.33 33.88
CA LEU A 22 -2.20 13.52 33.08
C LEU A 22 -2.87 12.83 31.88
N ARG A 23 -4.17 13.05 31.65
CA ARG A 23 -4.81 12.74 30.36
C ARG A 23 -4.37 13.80 29.35
N LEU A 24 -3.10 13.73 28.99
CA LEU A 24 -2.57 14.38 27.81
C LEU A 24 -3.39 13.84 26.64
N ASP A 25 -4.22 14.70 26.04
CA ASP A 25 -5.06 14.33 24.91
C ASP A 25 -4.15 13.84 23.77
N PRO A 26 -4.11 12.52 23.49
CA PRO A 26 -3.15 11.94 22.56
C PRO A 26 -3.30 12.52 21.15
N ASP A 27 -4.50 13.03 20.82
CA ASP A 27 -4.76 13.70 19.54
C ASP A 27 -4.17 15.11 19.49
N ALA A 28 -4.21 15.86 20.59
CA ALA A 28 -3.60 17.20 20.67
C ALA A 28 -2.07 17.12 20.60
N VAL A 29 -1.48 16.17 21.35
CA VAL A 29 -0.06 15.86 21.32
C VAL A 29 0.36 15.38 19.94
N GLY A 30 -0.50 14.57 19.30
CA GLY A 30 -0.24 14.03 17.98
C GLY A 30 -0.13 15.08 16.89
N ARG A 31 -1.01 16.09 16.88
CA ARG A 31 -0.96 17.23 15.95
C ARG A 31 0.24 18.13 16.22
N PHE A 32 0.57 18.36 17.49
CA PHE A 32 1.74 19.16 17.87
C PHE A 32 3.06 18.49 17.44
N ALA A 33 3.19 17.18 17.70
CA ALA A 33 4.35 16.39 17.29
C ALA A 33 4.53 16.36 15.76
N GLU A 34 3.44 16.32 14.99
CA GLU A 34 3.51 16.38 13.53
C GLU A 34 3.95 17.75 13.00
N GLY A 35 3.51 18.83 13.66
CA GLY A 35 4.02 20.18 13.38
C GLY A 35 5.52 20.30 13.69
N ILE A 36 5.94 19.80 14.85
CA ILE A 36 7.34 19.77 15.26
C ILE A 36 8.19 18.91 14.32
N ALA A 37 7.72 17.73 13.90
CA ALA A 37 8.45 16.84 13.02
C ALA A 37 8.70 17.48 11.64
N ARG A 38 7.70 18.18 11.07
CA ARG A 38 7.86 18.93 9.82
C ARG A 38 8.84 20.09 9.97
N PHE A 39 8.80 20.77 11.11
CA PHE A 39 9.68 21.90 11.40
C PHE A 39 11.14 21.45 11.61
N LEU A 40 11.38 20.45 12.45
CA LEU A 40 12.71 19.88 12.74
C LEU A 40 13.33 19.17 11.53
N GLY A 41 12.52 18.57 10.67
CA GLY A 41 13.00 17.89 9.45
C GLY A 41 13.45 18.84 8.33
N THR A 42 13.25 20.15 8.50
CA THR A 42 13.63 21.16 7.51
C THR A 42 15.00 21.74 7.86
N GLY A 43 15.95 21.78 6.91
CA GLY A 43 17.29 22.36 7.13
C GLY A 43 17.29 23.84 7.58
N ARG A 44 16.18 24.55 7.37
CA ARG A 44 15.94 25.91 7.85
C ARG A 44 15.91 26.00 9.39
N PHE A 45 15.44 24.98 10.10
CA PHE A 45 15.47 24.97 11.57
C PHE A 45 16.90 24.98 12.09
N LEU A 46 17.76 24.11 11.54
CA LEU A 46 19.17 24.06 11.92
C LEU A 46 19.85 25.42 11.68
N ALA A 47 19.62 26.05 10.53
CA ALA A 47 20.19 27.36 10.22
C ALA A 47 19.78 28.45 11.23
N VAL A 48 18.48 28.51 11.59
CA VAL A 48 17.98 29.47 12.59
C VAL A 48 18.53 29.16 13.98
N GLN A 49 18.56 27.89 14.38
CA GLN A 49 19.11 27.45 15.67
C GLN A 49 20.59 27.82 15.79
N THR A 50 21.40 27.56 14.75
CA THR A 50 22.82 27.93 14.72
C THR A 50 23.01 29.44 14.82
N PHE A 51 22.19 30.23 14.11
CA PHE A 51 22.23 31.68 14.19
C PHE A 51 21.94 32.19 15.61
N ILE A 52 20.89 31.66 16.26
CA ILE A 52 20.54 32.01 17.65
C ILE A 52 21.70 31.70 18.60
N VAL A 53 22.31 30.52 18.47
CA VAL A 53 23.46 30.11 19.30
C VAL A 53 24.64 31.08 19.13
N ILE A 54 24.96 31.46 17.89
CA ILE A 54 26.05 32.42 17.60
C ILE A 54 25.75 33.79 18.22
N VAL A 55 24.53 34.30 18.04
CA VAL A 55 24.11 35.59 18.61
C VAL A 55 24.15 35.53 20.14
N TRP A 56 23.72 34.42 20.74
CA TRP A 56 23.70 34.24 22.19
C TRP A 56 25.10 34.19 22.79
N ILE A 57 26.02 33.47 22.15
CA ILE A 57 27.44 33.47 22.54
C ILE A 57 28.02 34.87 22.41
N GLY A 58 27.75 35.58 21.30
CA GLY A 58 28.22 36.95 21.08
C GLY A 58 27.69 37.94 22.13
N LEU A 59 26.40 37.85 22.48
CA LEU A 59 25.78 38.67 23.53
C LEU A 59 26.41 38.38 24.89
N ASN A 60 26.66 37.12 25.21
CA ASN A 60 27.28 36.73 26.48
C ASN A 60 28.72 37.29 26.57
N VAL A 61 29.51 37.19 25.49
CA VAL A 61 30.87 37.76 25.42
C VAL A 61 30.88 39.29 25.57
N VAL A 62 29.94 40.01 24.95
CA VAL A 62 29.83 41.48 25.12
C VAL A 62 29.33 41.86 26.52
N ALA A 63 28.47 41.03 27.12
CA ALA A 63 27.95 41.24 28.47
C ALA A 63 28.96 40.86 29.58
N VAL A 64 30.07 40.19 29.26
CA VAL A 64 31.21 39.98 30.18
C VAL A 64 31.82 41.30 30.63
N ASP A 65 31.87 42.31 29.75
CA ASP A 65 32.36 43.65 30.11
C ASP A 65 31.45 44.32 31.16
N LEU A 66 30.18 43.92 31.24
CA LEU A 66 29.23 44.31 32.30
C LEU A 66 29.23 43.36 33.52
N ARG A 67 30.16 42.39 33.59
CA ARG A 67 30.27 41.35 34.64
C ARG A 67 29.03 40.46 34.82
N TRP A 68 28.18 40.35 33.81
CA TRP A 68 26.91 39.61 33.90
C TRP A 68 27.09 38.08 33.95
N ASP A 69 28.20 37.54 33.41
CA ASP A 69 28.60 36.12 33.55
C ASP A 69 30.12 35.96 33.29
N PRO A 70 30.99 36.11 34.31
CA PRO A 70 32.44 35.95 34.16
C PRO A 70 32.82 34.52 33.74
N TYR A 71 33.93 34.37 33.02
CA TYR A 71 34.49 33.06 32.65
C TYR A 71 34.55 32.13 33.88
N PRO A 72 33.93 30.93 33.87
CA PRO A 72 33.67 30.05 32.71
C PRO A 72 32.19 29.94 32.23
N PHE A 73 31.40 31.02 32.26
CA PHE A 73 30.04 31.08 31.71
C PHE A 73 29.07 30.03 32.28
N ILE A 74 28.80 30.12 33.60
CA ILE A 74 27.95 29.14 34.29
C ILE A 74 26.51 29.17 33.77
N LEU A 75 25.98 30.37 33.49
CA LEU A 75 24.58 30.52 33.09
C LEU A 75 24.34 29.99 31.68
N LEU A 76 25.30 30.20 30.78
CA LEU A 76 25.27 29.66 29.43
C LEU A 76 25.26 28.13 29.45
N ASN A 77 26.18 27.53 30.22
CA ASN A 77 26.25 26.08 30.36
C ASN A 77 24.99 25.48 31.00
N LEU A 78 24.40 26.17 31.98
CA LEU A 78 23.16 25.74 32.62
C LEU A 78 21.98 25.74 31.64
N ALA A 79 21.89 26.79 30.80
CA ALA A 79 20.85 26.90 29.78
C ALA A 79 20.95 25.78 28.74
N PHE A 80 22.15 25.53 28.19
CA PHE A 80 22.37 24.43 27.24
C PHE A 80 22.11 23.05 27.86
N SER A 81 22.55 22.83 29.11
CA SER A 81 22.29 21.57 29.83
C SER A 81 20.78 21.32 29.98
N THR A 82 20.03 22.36 30.32
CA THR A 82 18.56 22.28 30.46
C THR A 82 17.89 22.07 29.11
N GLN A 83 18.36 22.73 28.05
CA GLN A 83 17.86 22.53 26.68
C GLN A 83 18.03 21.06 26.25
N ALA A 84 19.21 20.48 26.46
CA ALA A 84 19.49 19.08 26.14
C ALA A 84 18.61 18.14 26.98
N ALA A 85 18.45 18.42 28.28
CA ALA A 85 17.62 17.61 29.17
C ALA A 85 16.14 17.57 28.76
N TYR A 86 15.57 18.69 28.30
CA TYR A 86 14.18 18.73 27.81
C TYR A 86 14.01 18.19 26.38
N ALA A 87 15.08 18.15 25.58
CA ALA A 87 15.04 17.56 24.24
C ALA A 87 14.78 16.05 24.29
N ALA A 88 15.39 15.32 25.24
CA ALA A 88 15.24 13.87 25.37
C ALA A 88 13.77 13.38 25.47
N PRO A 89 12.91 13.90 26.38
CA PRO A 89 11.52 13.47 26.46
C PRO A 89 10.68 13.89 25.23
N LEU A 90 10.99 15.03 24.61
CA LEU A 90 10.32 15.45 23.36
C LEU A 90 10.66 14.50 22.20
N ILE A 91 11.92 14.12 22.09
CA ILE A 91 12.38 13.16 21.07
C ILE A 91 11.71 11.80 21.31
N LEU A 92 11.66 11.33 22.56
CA LEU A 92 11.00 10.07 22.90
C LEU A 92 9.51 10.07 22.51
N LEU A 93 8.81 11.19 22.73
CA LEU A 93 7.40 11.33 22.34
C LEU A 93 7.23 11.33 20.82
N ALA A 94 8.12 11.99 20.09
CA ALA A 94 8.15 11.95 18.63
C ALA A 94 8.45 10.55 18.09
N GLN A 95 9.37 9.82 18.73
CA GLN A 95 9.75 8.45 18.38
C GLN A 95 8.63 7.45 18.63
N ASN A 96 7.93 7.51 19.78
CA ASN A 96 6.78 6.64 20.04
C ASN A 96 5.72 6.78 18.94
N ARG A 97 5.45 8.01 18.50
CA ARG A 97 4.47 8.26 17.42
C ARG A 97 4.97 7.91 16.02
N GLN A 98 6.28 7.85 15.80
CA GLN A 98 6.84 7.26 14.58
C GLN A 98 6.65 5.74 14.62
N ALA A 99 7.02 5.10 15.73
CA ALA A 99 6.87 3.66 15.91
C ALA A 99 5.42 3.17 15.78
N ASP A 100 4.45 3.93 16.30
CA ASP A 100 3.03 3.61 16.14
C ASP A 100 2.58 3.63 14.66
N ARG A 101 3.03 4.64 13.89
CA ARG A 101 2.74 4.74 12.45
C ARG A 101 3.42 3.62 11.68
N ASP A 102 4.69 3.35 11.97
CA ASP A 102 5.45 2.28 11.32
C ASP A 102 4.83 0.91 11.60
N ARG A 103 4.28 0.72 12.81
CA ARG A 103 3.54 -0.50 13.15
C ARG A 103 2.29 -0.67 12.31
N VAL A 104 1.45 0.37 12.21
CA VAL A 104 0.22 0.32 11.39
C VAL A 104 0.56 0.05 9.93
N GLN A 105 1.55 0.76 9.39
CA GLN A 105 2.02 0.54 8.02
C GLN A 105 2.50 -0.90 7.80
N ALA A 106 3.27 -1.45 8.75
CA ALA A 106 3.74 -2.83 8.66
C ALA A 106 2.61 -3.87 8.79
N GLU A 107 1.55 -3.59 9.55
CA GLU A 107 0.37 -4.45 9.62
C GLU A 107 -0.42 -4.44 8.29
N GLU A 108 -0.61 -3.26 7.69
CA GLU A 108 -1.23 -3.14 6.36
C GLU A 108 -0.41 -3.84 5.26
N ASP A 109 0.91 -3.65 5.25
CA ASP A 109 1.79 -4.25 4.25
C ASP A 109 1.78 -5.79 4.37
N ARG A 110 1.73 -6.33 5.60
CA ARG A 110 1.56 -7.77 5.82
C ARG A 110 0.22 -8.27 5.30
N ALA A 111 -0.88 -7.55 5.55
CA ALA A 111 -2.21 -7.92 5.06
C ALA A 111 -2.28 -7.90 3.52
N ARG A 112 -1.72 -6.86 2.89
CA ARG A 112 -1.61 -6.75 1.44
C ARG A 112 -0.78 -7.89 0.86
N ALA A 113 0.39 -8.17 1.43
CA ALA A 113 1.25 -9.27 0.99
C ALA A 113 0.54 -10.64 1.09
N ALA A 114 -0.24 -10.87 2.15
CA ALA A 114 -1.04 -12.08 2.30
C ALA A 114 -2.12 -12.19 1.21
N SER A 115 -2.84 -11.11 0.90
CA SER A 115 -3.83 -11.08 -0.18
C SER A 115 -3.20 -11.34 -1.55
N THR A 116 -2.13 -10.62 -1.88
CA THR A 116 -1.41 -10.80 -3.15
C THR A 116 -0.90 -12.23 -3.32
N ARG A 117 -0.42 -12.86 -2.24
CA ARG A 117 0.00 -14.26 -2.27
C ARG A 117 -1.18 -15.19 -2.55
N ALA A 118 -2.32 -14.99 -1.87
CA ALA A 118 -3.52 -15.78 -2.10
C ALA A 118 -4.04 -15.63 -3.54
N ASP A 119 -4.06 -14.42 -4.08
CA ASP A 119 -4.47 -14.15 -5.47
C ASP A 119 -3.53 -14.84 -6.46
N THR A 120 -2.22 -14.82 -6.20
CA THR A 120 -1.22 -15.49 -7.03
C THR A 120 -1.39 -17.01 -6.98
N GLU A 121 -1.61 -17.57 -5.79
CA GLU A 121 -1.87 -19.01 -5.63
C GLU A 121 -3.18 -19.43 -6.32
N TYR A 122 -4.21 -18.58 -6.26
CA TYR A 122 -5.47 -18.79 -6.96
C TYR A 122 -5.25 -18.80 -8.49
N LEU A 123 -4.62 -17.75 -9.03
CA LEU A 123 -4.32 -17.65 -10.45
C LEU A 123 -3.43 -18.81 -10.94
N ALA A 124 -2.46 -19.26 -10.15
CA ALA A 124 -1.61 -20.40 -10.49
C ALA A 124 -2.40 -21.71 -10.57
N ARG A 125 -3.37 -21.93 -9.66
CA ARG A 125 -4.26 -23.10 -9.70
C ARG A 125 -5.18 -23.05 -10.91
N GLU A 126 -5.78 -21.89 -11.20
CA GLU A 126 -6.63 -21.71 -12.38
C GLU A 126 -5.83 -21.90 -13.68
N LEU A 127 -4.60 -21.37 -13.76
CA LEU A 127 -3.69 -21.61 -14.89
C LEU A 127 -3.34 -23.09 -15.05
N ALA A 128 -3.10 -23.80 -13.95
CA ALA A 128 -2.82 -25.23 -13.99
C ALA A 128 -4.05 -26.02 -14.49
N ALA A 129 -5.25 -25.71 -14.00
CA ALA A 129 -6.50 -26.31 -14.45
C ALA A 129 -6.77 -26.02 -15.93
N LEU A 130 -6.61 -24.76 -16.36
CA LEU A 130 -6.74 -24.35 -17.75
C LEU A 130 -5.73 -25.07 -18.64
N ARG A 131 -4.47 -25.22 -18.20
CA ARG A 131 -3.43 -25.95 -18.93
C ARG A 131 -3.78 -27.41 -19.12
N LEU A 132 -4.35 -28.07 -18.11
CA LEU A 132 -4.80 -29.46 -18.21
C LEU A 132 -5.96 -29.59 -19.21
N ALA A 133 -6.96 -28.71 -19.11
CA ALA A 133 -8.11 -28.70 -20.03
C ALA A 133 -7.69 -28.45 -21.49
N ILE A 134 -6.77 -27.51 -21.73
CA ILE A 134 -6.19 -27.28 -23.07
C ILE A 134 -5.33 -28.47 -23.50
N GLY A 135 -4.58 -29.07 -22.59
CA GLY A 135 -3.74 -30.24 -22.86
C GLY A 135 -4.55 -31.43 -23.39
N GLU A 136 -5.74 -31.67 -22.85
CA GLU A 136 -6.68 -32.69 -23.34
C GLU A 136 -7.18 -32.38 -24.77
N LEU A 137 -7.54 -31.13 -25.04
CA LEU A 137 -8.04 -30.67 -26.36
C LEU A 137 -6.93 -30.62 -27.45
N ALA A 138 -5.69 -30.34 -27.06
CA ALA A 138 -4.57 -30.17 -27.96
C ALA A 138 -3.78 -31.48 -28.21
N THR A 139 -4.35 -32.64 -27.86
CA THR A 139 -3.69 -33.91 -28.18
C THR A 139 -3.56 -34.02 -29.70
N ARG A 140 -2.34 -34.26 -30.21
CA ARG A 140 -2.04 -34.37 -31.64
C ARG A 140 -3.02 -35.30 -32.37
N ASP A 141 -3.45 -36.38 -31.71
CA ASP A 141 -4.40 -37.35 -32.26
C ASP A 141 -5.84 -36.84 -32.35
N PHE A 142 -6.27 -35.92 -31.46
CA PHE A 142 -7.57 -35.26 -31.56
C PHE A 142 -7.60 -34.27 -32.73
N ILE A 143 -6.58 -33.39 -32.81
CA ILE A 143 -6.47 -32.45 -33.94
C ILE A 143 -6.30 -33.23 -35.25
N ARG A 144 -5.49 -34.29 -35.28
CA ARG A 144 -5.35 -35.16 -36.45
C ARG A 144 -6.65 -35.89 -36.75
N GLY A 145 -7.40 -36.32 -35.74
CA GLY A 145 -8.71 -36.96 -35.88
C GLY A 145 -9.74 -36.04 -36.53
N GLU A 146 -9.88 -34.81 -36.04
CA GLU A 146 -10.78 -33.82 -36.63
C GLU A 146 -10.31 -33.37 -38.03
N LEU A 147 -9.00 -33.17 -38.25
CA LEU A 147 -8.48 -32.91 -39.60
C LEU A 147 -8.79 -34.08 -40.54
N THR A 148 -8.58 -35.32 -40.10
CA THR A 148 -8.82 -36.53 -40.91
C THR A 148 -10.30 -36.81 -41.09
N ARG A 149 -11.18 -36.22 -40.29
CA ARG A 149 -12.64 -36.31 -40.46
C ARG A 149 -13.14 -35.29 -41.47
N LEU A 150 -12.66 -34.05 -41.40
CA LEU A 150 -13.08 -32.97 -42.28
C LEU A 150 -12.46 -33.06 -43.70
N VAL A 151 -11.21 -33.49 -43.81
CA VAL A 151 -10.50 -33.66 -45.10
C VAL A 151 -11.20 -34.62 -46.08
N PRO A 152 -11.67 -35.82 -45.69
CA PRO A 152 -12.36 -36.71 -46.63
C PRO A 152 -13.74 -36.20 -47.02
N GLU A 153 -14.47 -35.51 -46.14
CA GLU A 153 -15.76 -34.89 -46.51
C GLU A 153 -15.55 -33.82 -47.60
N GLU A 154 -14.55 -32.95 -47.45
CA GLU A 154 -14.23 -31.95 -48.48
C GLU A 154 -13.72 -32.59 -49.78
N ALA A 155 -12.92 -33.64 -49.70
CA ALA A 155 -12.41 -34.36 -50.87
C ALA A 155 -13.53 -35.09 -51.64
N GLU A 156 -14.44 -35.76 -50.93
CA GLU A 156 -15.61 -36.43 -51.54
C GLU A 156 -16.59 -35.42 -52.16
N GLU A 157 -16.81 -34.28 -51.51
CA GLU A 157 -17.59 -33.19 -52.08
C GLU A 157 -16.96 -32.63 -53.36
N ALA A 158 -15.63 -32.42 -53.36
CA ALA A 158 -14.89 -31.97 -54.53
C ALA A 158 -14.99 -32.98 -55.69
N GLU A 159 -14.83 -34.28 -55.41
CA GLU A 159 -14.94 -35.33 -56.43
C GLU A 159 -16.38 -35.44 -56.98
N ARG A 160 -17.41 -35.30 -56.13
CA ARG A 160 -18.81 -35.26 -56.57
C ARG A 160 -19.09 -34.06 -57.47
N ARG A 161 -18.53 -32.89 -57.15
CA ARG A 161 -18.65 -31.68 -57.99
C ARG A 161 -17.96 -31.90 -59.34
N GLU A 162 -16.78 -32.51 -59.35
CA GLU A 162 -16.05 -32.81 -60.59
C GLU A 162 -16.77 -33.85 -61.46
N ARG A 163 -17.29 -34.94 -60.87
CA ARG A 163 -18.07 -35.96 -61.60
C ARG A 163 -19.34 -35.38 -62.21
N LYS A 164 -20.05 -34.51 -61.49
CA LYS A 164 -21.22 -33.78 -62.03
C LYS A 164 -20.81 -32.92 -63.23
N ARG A 165 -19.69 -32.21 -63.13
CA ARG A 165 -19.16 -31.38 -64.20
C ARG A 165 -18.77 -32.18 -65.44
N ARG A 166 -18.07 -33.31 -65.28
CA ARG A 166 -17.70 -34.22 -66.39
C ARG A 166 -18.92 -34.87 -67.05
N LYS A 167 -19.95 -35.23 -66.29
CA LYS A 167 -21.22 -35.74 -66.84
C LYS A 167 -21.96 -34.68 -67.64
N ALA A 168 -21.98 -33.43 -67.16
CA ALA A 168 -22.57 -32.32 -67.89
C ALA A 168 -21.84 -32.06 -69.23
N GLU A 169 -20.50 -32.06 -69.22
CA GLU A 169 -19.69 -31.88 -70.44
C GLU A 169 -19.88 -33.04 -71.45
N ARG A 170 -20.00 -34.29 -70.99
CA ARG A 170 -20.31 -35.43 -71.88
C ARG A 170 -21.70 -35.33 -72.48
N ALA A 171 -22.71 -35.02 -71.68
CA ALA A 171 -24.07 -34.84 -72.18
C ALA A 171 -24.16 -33.68 -73.19
N GLU A 172 -23.35 -32.63 -73.02
CA GLU A 172 -23.27 -31.53 -73.99
C GLU A 172 -22.57 -31.96 -75.29
N ARG A 173 -21.49 -32.77 -75.22
CA ARG A 173 -20.82 -33.34 -76.41
C ARG A 173 -21.74 -34.26 -77.20
N GLU A 174 -22.45 -35.17 -76.54
CA GLU A 174 -23.40 -36.08 -77.21
C GLU A 174 -24.57 -35.32 -77.84
N ARG A 175 -25.00 -34.21 -77.24
CA ARG A 175 -26.00 -33.30 -77.85
C ARG A 175 -25.46 -32.54 -79.06
N ARG A 176 -24.17 -32.21 -79.09
CA ARG A 176 -23.54 -31.56 -80.25
C ARG A 176 -23.30 -32.55 -81.40
N GLU A 177 -22.99 -33.80 -81.11
CA GLU A 177 -22.78 -34.86 -82.12
C GLU A 177 -24.09 -35.42 -82.70
N SER A 178 -25.23 -35.27 -82.01
CA SER A 178 -26.55 -35.69 -82.53
C SER A 178 -27.27 -34.64 -83.37
N VAL A 179 -26.70 -33.44 -83.52
CA VAL A 179 -27.31 -32.29 -84.19
C VAL A 179 -26.50 -31.83 -85.42
N GLY A 180 -25.31 -32.39 -85.65
CA GLY A 180 -24.49 -32.17 -86.86
C GLY A 180 -24.60 -33.33 -87.83
#